data_AF-A0ABD6EAB5-F1
#
_entry.id   AF-A0ABD6EAB5-F1
#
_cell.length_a   1.000
_cell.length_b   1.000
_cell.length_c   1.000
_cell.angle_alpha   90.00
_cell.angle_beta   90.00
_cell.angle_gamma   90.00
#
_symmetry.space_group_name_H-M   'P 1'
#
loop_
_entity.id
_entity.type
_entity.pdbx_description
1 polymer ?
#
loop_
_entity_poly.entity_id
_entity_poly.type
_entity_poly.pdbx_seq_one_letter_code
_entity_poly.pdbx_strand_id
1 'polypeptide(L)'
;MLKSVYKGRSDIRVDHELHKVSFTMVYPLMRMDGDRRRKYATLASFSHFICALCMLCFALHLSTVNFFLLKGISQIMSHRTIASYIPCMINALEYIIGFIHIWAVIAFANQRNSATRWHANSIKEAIFLLVMSLACMLFVIGTAIFYQSNFIVYLAHGLFRAMENYTNTTTDKMYMDWLQAYFQCCGINRYKDWTSLNPIKDIELYGAERKLKLQPHKWAYCSSNGCYVPHSCCIPEAITCSPRILMRNLTENVEAGENRAKQWFYPVGCLEAVSQTSFPAIMTASSIVNICLQIIALIYSQVAATSYFMLEICEAEEETALPAWIIPYGFPLRSDIIAICRKRIKDGDVYTGTEFFKGENVIFHKPQQKAGMIVRLKEMALKMKEGLLKLFRSKVFRKS
;
A
#
# COMPACT_ATOMS: atom_id res chain seq x y z
N MET A 1 53.40 -64.22 -23.06
CA MET A 1 53.09 -63.14 -24.03
C MET A 1 51.95 -62.33 -23.41
N LEU A 2 52.00 -61.03 -23.13
CA LEU A 2 52.93 -59.95 -23.38
C LEU A 2 52.73 -58.95 -22.22
N LYS A 3 53.80 -58.67 -21.45
CA LYS A 3 53.96 -57.44 -20.67
C LYS A 3 54.28 -56.33 -21.65
N SER A 4 53.50 -55.24 -21.72
CA SER A 4 54.07 -53.94 -22.12
C SER A 4 53.10 -52.78 -21.90
N VAL A 5 53.68 -51.65 -21.47
CA VAL A 5 53.21 -50.28 -21.72
C VAL A 5 52.06 -49.80 -20.84
N TYR A 6 52.42 -49.09 -19.76
CA TYR A 6 52.18 -47.64 -19.69
C TYR A 6 53.03 -47.05 -18.56
N LYS A 7 54.19 -46.52 -18.93
CA LYS A 7 55.08 -45.71 -18.09
C LYS A 7 55.06 -44.31 -18.69
N GLY A 8 54.63 -43.33 -17.89
CA GLY A 8 54.86 -41.91 -18.16
C GLY A 8 53.60 -41.07 -18.40
N ARG A 9 53.20 -40.29 -17.38
CA ARG A 9 52.81 -38.89 -17.59
C ARG A 9 52.80 -38.08 -16.29
N SER A 10 53.78 -37.18 -16.22
CA SER A 10 53.74 -35.81 -15.67
C SER A 10 53.14 -35.59 -14.29
N ASP A 11 54.04 -35.28 -13.33
CA ASP A 11 53.80 -34.34 -12.26
C ASP A 11 53.13 -33.06 -12.81
N ILE A 12 51.81 -32.95 -12.61
CA ILE A 12 51.12 -31.67 -12.74
C ILE A 12 51.27 -30.99 -11.39
N ARG A 13 52.31 -30.18 -11.25
CA ARG A 13 52.39 -29.18 -10.19
C ARG A 13 51.28 -28.16 -10.49
N VAL A 14 50.11 -28.35 -9.89
CA VAL A 14 49.04 -27.34 -9.89
C VAL A 14 49.54 -26.23 -8.98
N ASP A 15 50.27 -25.27 -9.56
CA ASP A 15 50.50 -23.99 -8.93
C ASP A 15 49.12 -23.36 -8.74
N HIS A 16 48.56 -23.52 -7.54
CA HIS A 16 47.44 -22.71 -7.08
C HIS A 16 47.97 -21.28 -6.92
N GLU A 17 48.15 -20.60 -8.04
CA GLU A 17 48.05 -19.16 -8.06
C GLU A 17 46.65 -18.85 -7.55
N LEU A 18 46.58 -18.57 -6.24
CA LEU A 18 45.45 -17.87 -5.65
C LEU A 18 45.35 -16.56 -6.44
N HIS A 19 44.56 -16.58 -7.50
CA HIS A 19 44.13 -15.37 -8.17
C HIS A 19 43.60 -14.47 -7.07
N LYS A 20 44.36 -13.40 -6.79
CA LYS A 20 43.92 -12.25 -6.00
C LYS A 20 42.74 -11.65 -6.75
N VAL A 21 41.57 -12.23 -6.54
CA VAL A 21 40.32 -11.62 -6.95
C VAL A 21 40.14 -10.46 -5.99
N SER A 22 40.66 -9.31 -6.40
CA SER A 22 40.33 -8.01 -5.86
C SER A 22 38.82 -7.84 -6.03
N PHE A 23 38.05 -8.21 -5.01
CA PHE A 23 36.65 -7.82 -4.94
C PHE A 23 36.64 -6.33 -4.62
N THR A 24 36.58 -5.49 -5.65
CA THR A 24 36.14 -4.10 -5.52
C THR A 24 34.73 -4.12 -4.94
N MET A 25 34.63 -3.91 -3.63
CA MET A 25 33.36 -3.88 -2.92
C MET A 25 32.56 -2.65 -3.33
N VAL A 26 31.49 -2.88 -4.09
CA VAL A 26 30.48 -1.86 -4.41
C VAL A 26 29.38 -1.93 -3.35
N TYR A 27 29.68 -1.54 -2.11
CA TYR A 27 28.67 -1.56 -1.03
C TYR A 27 28.88 -0.37 -0.09
N PRO A 28 27.83 0.37 0.31
CA PRO A 28 27.98 1.54 1.16
C PRO A 28 28.20 1.13 2.61
N LEU A 29 29.43 0.69 2.93
CA LEU A 29 29.91 0.58 4.30
C LEU A 29 30.17 1.99 4.81
N MET A 30 29.43 2.41 5.83
CA MET A 30 29.57 3.77 6.39
C MET A 30 30.45 3.73 7.63
N ARG A 31 31.42 4.65 7.71
CA ARG A 31 32.17 4.90 8.95
C ARG A 31 31.33 5.77 9.88
N MET A 32 31.03 5.24 11.07
CA MET A 32 30.18 5.87 12.07
C MET A 32 30.95 6.07 13.36
N ASP A 33 31.32 7.32 13.64
CA ASP A 33 31.80 7.80 14.94
C ASP A 33 30.62 8.14 15.87
N GLY A 34 30.91 8.57 17.11
CA GLY A 34 29.88 8.92 18.11
C GLY A 34 28.89 9.95 17.59
N ASP A 35 29.39 11.06 17.03
CA ASP A 35 28.57 12.16 16.52
C ASP A 35 27.69 11.75 15.34
N ARG A 36 28.23 10.99 14.36
CA ARG A 36 27.42 10.48 13.25
C ARG A 36 26.35 9.54 13.75
N ARG A 37 26.64 8.64 14.69
CA ARG A 37 25.62 7.76 15.28
C ARG A 37 24.47 8.54 15.89
N ARG A 38 24.77 9.56 16.71
CA ARG A 38 23.77 10.47 17.31
C ARG A 38 22.96 11.22 16.25
N LYS A 39 23.62 11.69 15.19
CA LYS A 39 22.97 12.38 14.06
C LYS A 39 22.01 11.45 13.31
N TYR A 40 22.43 10.23 12.95
CA TYR A 40 21.58 9.27 12.25
C TYR A 40 20.42 8.76 13.12
N ALA A 41 20.63 8.56 14.43
CA ALA A 41 19.52 8.25 15.34
C ALA A 41 18.51 9.40 15.43
N THR A 42 18.98 10.65 15.41
CA THR A 42 18.10 11.83 15.37
C THR A 42 17.33 11.92 14.06
N LEU A 43 17.99 11.68 12.92
CA LEU A 43 17.34 11.63 11.60
C LEU A 43 16.31 10.50 11.52
N ALA A 44 16.64 9.32 12.04
CA ALA A 44 15.72 8.20 12.15
C ALA A 44 14.49 8.58 13.00
N SER A 45 14.70 9.09 14.21
CA SER A 45 13.62 9.53 15.10
C SER A 45 12.73 10.61 14.44
N PHE A 46 13.32 11.63 13.83
CA PHE A 46 12.59 12.69 13.13
C PHE A 46 11.80 12.18 11.92
N SER A 47 12.41 11.32 11.09
CA SER A 47 11.72 10.72 9.94
C SER A 47 10.54 9.83 10.35
N HIS A 48 10.68 9.07 11.44
CA HIS A 48 9.58 8.29 12.02
C HIS A 48 8.48 9.19 12.59
N PHE A 49 8.81 10.35 13.17
CA PHE A 49 7.84 11.34 13.62
C PHE A 49 7.01 11.89 12.45
N ILE A 50 7.67 12.27 11.35
CA ILE A 50 6.97 12.72 10.12
C ILE A 50 6.06 11.61 9.59
N CYS A 51 6.54 10.37 9.50
CA CYS A 51 5.72 9.24 9.06
C CYS A 51 4.48 9.05 9.95
N ALA A 52 4.66 9.05 11.28
CA ALA A 52 3.57 8.91 12.24
C ALA A 52 2.55 10.03 12.10
N LEU A 53 3.01 11.29 11.98
CA LEU A 53 2.13 12.43 11.79
C LEU A 53 1.33 12.31 10.50
N CYS A 54 1.98 12.02 9.37
CA CYS A 54 1.31 11.85 8.07
C CYS A 54 0.28 10.70 8.10
N MET A 55 0.65 9.54 8.64
CA MET A 55 -0.25 8.38 8.76
C MET A 55 -1.44 8.67 9.68
N LEU A 56 -1.22 9.30 10.83
CA LEU A 56 -2.31 9.65 11.76
C LEU A 56 -3.23 10.73 11.19
N CYS A 57 -2.69 11.78 10.56
CA CYS A 57 -3.50 12.79 9.88
C CYS A 57 -4.35 12.15 8.77
N PHE A 58 -3.77 11.25 7.99
CA PHE A 58 -4.50 10.53 6.94
C PHE A 58 -5.56 9.58 7.51
N ALA A 59 -5.24 8.80 8.55
CA ALA A 59 -6.19 7.92 9.23
C ALA A 59 -7.33 8.71 9.88
N LEU A 60 -7.05 9.87 10.48
CA LEU A 60 -8.08 10.75 11.00
C LEU A 60 -8.97 11.30 9.88
N HIS A 61 -8.37 11.78 8.79
CA HIS A 61 -9.12 12.24 7.63
C HIS A 61 -10.01 11.13 7.05
N LEU A 62 -9.46 9.93 6.88
CA LEU A 62 -10.21 8.77 6.40
C LEU A 62 -11.30 8.36 7.39
N SER A 63 -11.06 8.44 8.70
CA SER A 63 -12.07 8.20 9.73
C SER A 63 -13.22 9.20 9.65
N THR A 64 -12.91 10.50 9.47
CA THR A 64 -13.90 11.55 9.27
C THR A 64 -14.71 11.30 7.99
N VAL A 65 -14.05 11.03 6.87
CA VAL A 65 -14.67 10.66 5.60
C VAL A 65 -15.54 9.40 5.77
N ASN A 66 -15.06 8.38 6.46
CA ASN A 66 -15.79 7.15 6.72
C ASN A 66 -17.03 7.40 7.60
N PHE A 67 -16.89 8.25 8.62
CA PHE A 67 -17.99 8.58 9.51
C PHE A 67 -19.11 9.34 8.79
N PHE A 68 -18.75 10.34 7.97
CA PHE A 68 -19.73 11.18 7.28
C PHE A 68 -20.24 10.59 5.96
N LEU A 69 -19.35 10.13 5.09
CA LEU A 69 -19.69 9.70 3.72
C LEU A 69 -19.96 8.20 3.66
N LEU A 70 -19.16 7.38 4.35
CA LEU A 70 -19.35 5.93 4.28
C LEU A 70 -20.54 5.43 5.11
N LYS A 71 -21.03 6.12 6.14
CA LYS A 71 -22.23 5.62 6.85
C LYS A 71 -23.45 5.46 5.93
N GLY A 72 -23.59 6.30 4.90
CA GLY A 72 -24.61 6.11 3.85
C GLY A 72 -24.09 5.25 2.68
N ILE A 73 -22.95 5.62 2.09
CA ILE A 73 -22.44 4.95 0.88
C ILE A 73 -22.03 3.50 1.17
N SER A 74 -21.34 3.23 2.28
CA SER A 74 -20.94 1.85 2.61
C SER A 74 -22.15 0.96 2.88
N GLN A 75 -23.26 1.50 3.40
CA GLN A 75 -24.49 0.73 3.60
C GLN A 75 -25.14 0.37 2.26
N ILE A 76 -25.16 1.32 1.33
CA ILE A 76 -25.61 1.07 -0.06
C ILE A 76 -24.72 0.02 -0.74
N MET A 77 -23.40 0.07 -0.53
CA MET A 77 -22.45 -0.92 -1.06
C MET A 77 -22.43 -2.26 -0.29
N SER A 78 -22.88 -2.26 0.96
CA SER A 78 -22.80 -3.38 1.92
C SER A 78 -23.61 -4.58 1.47
N HIS A 79 -24.65 -4.34 0.66
CA HIS A 79 -25.70 -5.32 0.39
C HIS A 79 -25.22 -6.72 0.00
N ARG A 80 -24.01 -6.94 -0.56
CA ARG A 80 -23.34 -8.27 -0.57
C ARG A 80 -21.80 -8.25 -0.72
N THR A 81 -21.08 -7.18 -0.37
CA THR A 81 -19.64 -7.13 -0.71
C THR A 81 -18.75 -6.77 0.46
N ILE A 82 -17.70 -7.60 0.67
CA ILE A 82 -16.58 -7.32 1.58
C ILE A 82 -15.93 -5.95 1.25
N ALA A 83 -16.15 -5.45 0.03
CA ALA A 83 -15.65 -4.17 -0.45
C ALA A 83 -16.06 -2.96 0.42
N SER A 84 -17.25 -2.99 1.05
CA SER A 84 -17.69 -1.90 1.93
C SER A 84 -16.82 -1.75 3.20
N TYR A 85 -16.15 -2.83 3.62
CA TYR A 85 -15.28 -2.85 4.79
C TYR A 85 -13.81 -2.52 4.48
N ILE A 86 -13.42 -2.46 3.21
CA ILE A 86 -12.03 -2.18 2.82
C ILE A 86 -11.52 -0.85 3.40
N PRO A 87 -12.25 0.28 3.31
CA PRO A 87 -11.78 1.54 3.91
C PRO A 87 -11.59 1.46 5.42
N CYS A 88 -12.43 0.70 6.13
CA CYS A 88 -12.31 0.49 7.57
C CYS A 88 -11.05 -0.34 7.91
N MET A 89 -10.81 -1.41 7.16
CA MET A 89 -9.61 -2.24 7.31
C MET A 89 -8.33 -1.45 7.02
N ILE A 90 -8.31 -0.66 5.94
CA ILE A 90 -7.19 0.23 5.61
C ILE A 90 -6.94 1.21 6.76
N ASN A 91 -8.00 1.86 7.25
CA ASN A 91 -7.92 2.82 8.35
C ASN A 91 -7.34 2.20 9.64
N ALA A 92 -7.80 1.00 10.01
CA ALA A 92 -7.28 0.29 11.18
C ALA A 92 -5.79 -0.07 11.04
N LEU A 93 -5.37 -0.51 9.85
CA LEU A 93 -3.96 -0.81 9.57
C LEU A 93 -3.09 0.46 9.62
N GLU A 94 -3.55 1.57 9.05
CA GLU A 94 -2.84 2.86 9.10
C GLU A 94 -2.64 3.34 10.55
N TYR A 95 -3.64 3.18 11.43
CA TYR A 95 -3.46 3.47 12.87
C TYR A 95 -2.39 2.60 13.51
N ILE A 96 -2.44 1.28 13.30
CA ILE A 96 -1.46 0.33 13.86
C ILE A 96 -0.05 0.72 13.41
N ILE A 97 0.12 1.01 12.12
CA ILE A 97 1.41 1.40 11.55
C ILE A 97 1.85 2.75 12.12
N GLY A 98 0.95 3.74 12.23
CA GLY A 98 1.22 5.02 12.88
C GLY A 98 1.73 4.86 14.32
N PHE A 99 1.12 3.98 15.12
CA PHE A 99 1.59 3.69 16.48
C PHE A 99 2.96 3.00 16.51
N ILE A 100 3.24 2.08 15.57
CA ILE A 100 4.58 1.50 15.42
C ILE A 100 5.62 2.59 15.13
N HIS A 101 5.27 3.59 14.32
CA HIS A 101 6.16 4.72 14.05
C HIS A 101 6.37 5.61 15.29
N ILE A 102 5.34 5.90 16.08
CA ILE A 102 5.48 6.62 17.37
C ILE A 102 6.42 5.86 18.31
N TRP A 103 6.23 4.54 18.42
CA TRP A 103 7.10 3.70 19.22
C TRP A 103 8.56 3.75 18.73
N ALA A 104 8.78 3.75 17.41
CA ALA A 104 10.11 3.89 16.82
C ALA A 104 10.75 5.27 17.11
N VAL A 105 9.97 6.36 17.18
CA VAL A 105 10.47 7.67 17.61
C VAL A 105 11.13 7.57 18.98
N ILE A 106 10.47 6.92 19.94
CA ILE A 106 10.95 6.72 21.31
C ILE A 106 12.18 5.80 21.30
N ALA A 107 12.13 4.69 20.56
CA ALA A 107 13.24 3.75 20.45
C ALA A 107 14.53 4.44 19.97
N PHE A 108 14.47 5.20 18.86
CA PHE A 108 15.65 5.89 18.32
C PHE A 108 16.04 7.14 19.12
N ALA A 109 15.10 7.79 19.80
CA ALA A 109 15.43 8.87 20.74
C ALA A 109 16.27 8.36 21.92
N ASN A 110 15.93 7.18 22.45
CA ASN A 110 16.64 6.50 23.54
C ASN A 110 18.03 5.99 23.13
N GLN A 111 18.22 5.57 21.88
CA GLN A 111 19.54 5.14 21.39
C GLN A 111 20.65 6.20 21.54
N ARG A 112 20.27 7.48 21.59
CA ARG A 112 21.20 8.60 21.72
C ARG A 112 21.87 8.67 23.09
N ASN A 113 21.21 8.19 24.14
CA ASN A 113 21.69 8.28 25.51
C ASN A 113 22.22 6.92 25.94
N SER A 114 23.49 6.85 26.34
CA SER A 114 24.11 5.60 26.81
C SER A 114 23.33 4.93 27.96
N ALA A 115 22.75 5.74 28.86
CA ALA A 115 21.99 5.24 30.01
C ALA A 115 20.63 4.61 29.67
N THR A 116 19.98 5.03 28.58
CA THR A 116 18.65 4.51 28.17
C THR A 116 18.69 3.72 26.87
N ARG A 117 19.90 3.45 26.36
CA ARG A 117 20.14 2.72 25.12
C ARG A 117 19.58 1.31 25.21
N TRP A 118 18.91 0.87 24.15
CA TRP A 118 18.40 -0.50 24.10
C TRP A 118 19.49 -1.46 23.68
N HIS A 119 19.41 -2.68 24.21
CA HIS A 119 20.27 -3.77 23.80
C HIS A 119 20.11 -4.13 22.32
N ALA A 120 21.18 -4.68 21.77
CA ALA A 120 21.33 -5.12 20.40
C ALA A 120 20.21 -6.06 19.94
N ASN A 121 19.69 -6.90 20.83
CA ASN A 121 18.58 -7.79 20.51
C ASN A 121 17.26 -7.04 20.37
N SER A 122 16.96 -6.10 21.26
CA SER A 122 15.77 -5.24 21.18
C SER A 122 15.79 -4.35 19.92
N ILE A 123 16.97 -3.88 19.50
CA ILE A 123 17.12 -3.12 18.26
C ILE A 123 16.80 -4.01 17.03
N LYS A 124 17.24 -5.27 17.01
CA LYS A 124 16.91 -6.20 15.91
C LYS A 124 15.41 -6.43 15.82
N GLU A 125 14.75 -6.62 16.96
CA GLU A 125 13.29 -6.77 17.05
C GLU A 125 12.58 -5.50 16.56
N ALA A 126 13.09 -4.32 16.90
CA ALA A 126 12.56 -3.05 16.39
C ALA A 126 12.65 -2.92 14.88
N ILE A 127 13.81 -3.23 14.29
CA ILE A 127 13.97 -3.24 12.83
C ILE A 127 13.05 -4.27 12.19
N PHE A 128 12.90 -5.46 12.78
CA PHE A 128 11.98 -6.48 12.27
C PHE A 128 10.54 -5.98 12.25
N LEU A 129 10.06 -5.36 13.34
CA LEU A 129 8.72 -4.75 13.39
C LEU A 129 8.54 -3.65 12.35
N LEU A 130 9.56 -2.82 12.09
CA LEU A 130 9.53 -1.80 11.05
C LEU A 130 9.50 -2.38 9.63
N VAL A 131 10.19 -3.50 9.38
CA VAL A 131 10.10 -4.21 8.10
C VAL A 131 8.73 -4.85 7.92
N MET A 132 8.16 -5.41 8.98
CA MET A 132 6.79 -5.93 8.96
C MET A 132 5.76 -4.83 8.70
N SER A 133 5.93 -3.64 9.30
CA SER A 133 5.05 -2.51 9.03
C SER A 133 5.16 -2.02 7.58
N LEU A 134 6.33 -2.11 6.94
CA LEU A 134 6.49 -1.83 5.51
C LEU A 134 5.74 -2.84 4.64
N ALA A 135 5.79 -4.13 5.00
CA ALA A 135 5.01 -5.16 4.31
C ALA A 135 3.49 -4.92 4.45
N CYS A 136 3.03 -4.51 5.64
CA CYS A 136 1.65 -4.11 5.85
C CYS A 136 1.26 -2.89 4.99
N MET A 137 2.13 -1.88 4.85
CA MET A 137 1.87 -0.75 3.95
C MET A 137 1.76 -1.15 2.47
N LEU A 138 2.59 -2.10 2.02
CA LEU A 138 2.45 -2.66 0.66
C LEU A 138 1.08 -3.34 0.46
N PHE A 139 0.60 -4.06 1.48
CA PHE A 139 -0.73 -4.63 1.47
C PHE A 139 -1.82 -3.55 1.43
N VAL A 140 -1.70 -2.50 2.24
CA VAL A 140 -2.61 -1.33 2.22
C VAL A 140 -2.68 -0.74 0.82
N ILE A 141 -1.55 -0.46 0.17
CA ILE A 141 -1.51 0.07 -1.22
C ILE A 141 -2.21 -0.88 -2.19
N GLY A 142 -1.94 -2.19 -2.11
CA GLY A 142 -2.59 -3.18 -2.96
C GLY A 142 -4.12 -3.18 -2.80
N THR A 143 -4.60 -3.09 -1.56
CA THR A 143 -6.04 -3.00 -1.25
C THR A 143 -6.66 -1.67 -1.68
N ALA A 144 -5.94 -0.56 -1.56
CA ALA A 144 -6.38 0.76 -2.01
C ALA A 144 -6.52 0.82 -3.53
N ILE A 145 -5.52 0.31 -4.28
CA ILE A 145 -5.58 0.21 -5.75
C ILE A 145 -6.74 -0.70 -6.17
N PHE A 146 -6.91 -1.84 -5.50
CA PHE A 146 -8.02 -2.76 -5.76
C PHE A 146 -9.38 -2.08 -5.52
N TYR A 147 -9.51 -1.36 -4.41
CA TYR A 147 -10.72 -0.60 -4.07
C TYR A 147 -11.01 0.49 -5.10
N GLN A 148 -10.02 1.35 -5.40
CA GLN A 148 -10.13 2.40 -6.42
C GLN A 148 -10.58 1.84 -7.78
N SER A 149 -9.98 0.72 -8.21
CA SER A 149 -10.28 0.13 -9.53
C SER A 149 -11.69 -0.47 -9.64
N ASN A 150 -12.31 -0.82 -8.52
CA ASN A 150 -13.64 -1.45 -8.50
C ASN A 150 -14.71 -0.57 -7.83
N PHE A 151 -14.34 0.61 -7.32
CA PHE A 151 -15.23 1.49 -6.56
C PHE A 151 -16.51 1.83 -7.33
N ILE A 152 -16.38 2.29 -8.57
CA ILE A 152 -17.51 2.65 -9.45
C ILE A 152 -18.45 1.46 -9.67
N VAL A 153 -17.89 0.27 -9.88
CA VAL A 153 -18.67 -0.96 -10.11
C VAL A 153 -19.46 -1.33 -8.85
N TYR A 154 -18.81 -1.30 -7.68
CA TYR A 154 -19.46 -1.61 -6.40
C TYR A 154 -20.53 -0.58 -6.03
N LEU A 155 -20.26 0.70 -6.28
CA LEU A 155 -21.21 1.78 -6.04
C LEU A 155 -22.44 1.65 -6.94
N ALA A 156 -22.25 1.42 -8.25
CA ALA A 156 -23.35 1.24 -9.18
C ALA A 156 -24.23 0.04 -8.82
N HIS A 157 -23.61 -1.09 -8.42
CA HIS A 157 -24.34 -2.28 -7.97
C HIS A 157 -25.14 -2.01 -6.69
N GLY A 158 -24.53 -1.29 -5.73
CA GLY A 158 -25.19 -0.90 -4.49
C GLY A 158 -26.38 0.02 -4.74
N LEU A 159 -26.19 1.08 -5.54
CA LEU A 159 -27.25 2.01 -5.93
C LEU A 159 -28.41 1.29 -6.63
N PHE A 160 -28.12 0.40 -7.58
CA PHE A 160 -29.13 -0.37 -8.28
C PHE A 160 -30.00 -1.18 -7.30
N ARG A 161 -29.38 -1.91 -6.38
CA ARG A 161 -30.13 -2.70 -5.38
C ARG A 161 -30.92 -1.84 -4.42
N ALA A 162 -30.34 -0.74 -3.94
CA ALA A 162 -31.02 0.18 -3.05
C ALA A 162 -32.25 0.81 -3.74
N MET A 163 -32.16 1.10 -5.04
CA MET A 163 -33.30 1.53 -5.86
C MET A 163 -34.33 0.41 -6.08
N GLU A 164 -33.90 -0.83 -6.32
CA GLU A 164 -34.78 -2.00 -6.47
C GLU A 164 -35.60 -2.26 -5.20
N ASN A 165 -34.96 -2.16 -4.03
CA ASN A 165 -35.57 -2.39 -2.72
C ASN A 165 -36.22 -1.14 -2.10
N TYR A 166 -36.21 -0.01 -2.81
CA TYR A 166 -36.55 1.30 -2.26
C TYR A 166 -37.92 1.36 -1.55
N THR A 167 -38.93 0.62 -2.03
CA THR A 167 -40.25 0.55 -1.38
C THR A 167 -40.37 -0.54 -0.33
N ASN A 168 -39.59 -1.61 -0.48
CA ASN A 168 -39.71 -2.83 0.31
C ASN A 168 -38.86 -2.77 1.59
N THR A 169 -37.81 -1.96 1.60
CA THR A 169 -36.82 -1.90 2.68
C THR A 169 -36.63 -0.47 3.16
N THR A 170 -37.12 -0.17 4.36
CA THR A 170 -37.06 1.17 4.98
C THR A 170 -35.65 1.72 5.08
N THR A 171 -34.65 0.87 5.33
CA THR A 171 -33.24 1.29 5.39
C THR A 171 -32.72 1.72 4.04
N ASP A 172 -33.02 0.97 2.98
CA ASP A 172 -32.59 1.30 1.61
C ASP A 172 -33.25 2.60 1.14
N LYS A 173 -34.54 2.78 1.47
CA LYS A 173 -35.24 4.05 1.27
C LYS A 173 -34.51 5.22 1.93
N MET A 174 -34.27 5.10 3.23
CA MET A 174 -33.64 6.16 4.03
C MET A 174 -32.24 6.52 3.50
N TYR A 175 -31.43 5.52 3.14
CA TYR A 175 -30.09 5.76 2.61
C TYR A 175 -30.10 6.36 1.21
N MET A 176 -31.03 5.93 0.34
CA MET A 176 -31.20 6.54 -0.98
C MET A 176 -31.69 7.98 -0.88
N ASP A 177 -32.67 8.25 -0.01
CA ASP A 177 -33.17 9.61 0.24
C ASP A 177 -32.07 10.53 0.75
N TRP A 178 -31.29 10.07 1.73
CA TRP A 178 -30.13 10.80 2.24
C TRP A 178 -29.09 11.04 1.15
N LEU A 179 -28.76 10.02 0.36
CA LEU A 179 -27.73 10.13 -0.69
C LEU A 179 -28.14 11.14 -1.75
N GLN A 180 -29.38 11.07 -2.23
CA GLN A 180 -29.92 11.97 -3.26
C GLN A 180 -29.97 13.42 -2.77
N ALA A 181 -30.42 13.65 -1.53
CA ALA A 181 -30.48 14.97 -0.94
C ALA A 181 -29.07 15.54 -0.67
N TYR A 182 -28.15 14.73 -0.13
CA TYR A 182 -26.82 15.17 0.27
C TYR A 182 -25.91 15.47 -0.93
N PHE A 183 -25.89 14.60 -1.92
CA PHE A 183 -25.08 14.78 -3.14
C PHE A 183 -25.79 15.56 -4.24
N GLN A 184 -27.02 16.03 -3.98
CA GLN A 184 -27.84 16.76 -4.95
C GLN A 184 -27.88 16.01 -6.29
N CYS A 185 -28.26 14.74 -6.22
CA CYS A 185 -28.23 13.82 -7.36
C CYS A 185 -29.54 13.05 -7.47
N CYS A 186 -29.81 12.46 -8.64
CA CYS A 186 -31.00 11.63 -8.83
C CYS A 186 -30.74 10.41 -9.71
N GLY A 187 -31.20 9.24 -9.23
CA GLY A 187 -30.98 7.96 -9.91
C GLY A 187 -29.51 7.56 -9.96
N ILE A 188 -29.18 6.52 -10.72
CA ILE A 188 -27.78 6.08 -10.89
C ILE A 188 -27.06 7.08 -11.80
N ASN A 189 -27.60 7.28 -12.99
CA ASN A 189 -27.13 8.19 -14.01
C ASN A 189 -27.98 9.46 -14.06
N ARG A 190 -29.31 9.37 -13.99
CA ARG A 190 -30.26 10.50 -14.02
C ARG A 190 -31.61 10.12 -13.42
N TYR A 191 -32.49 11.11 -13.24
CA TYR A 191 -33.87 10.89 -12.78
C TYR A 191 -34.67 9.87 -13.61
N LYS A 192 -34.35 9.72 -14.91
CA LYS A 192 -35.02 8.76 -15.81
C LYS A 192 -34.83 7.30 -15.37
N ASP A 193 -33.83 7.00 -14.55
CA ASP A 193 -33.62 5.64 -14.02
C ASP A 193 -34.78 5.18 -13.14
N TRP A 194 -35.53 6.11 -12.53
CA TRP A 194 -36.73 5.82 -11.75
C TRP A 194 -37.98 5.60 -12.60
N THR A 195 -38.03 6.16 -13.81
CA THR A 195 -39.23 6.16 -14.67
C THR A 195 -39.13 5.23 -15.88
N SER A 196 -37.94 4.74 -16.20
CA SER A 196 -37.73 3.84 -17.34
C SER A 196 -38.41 2.48 -17.09
N LEU A 197 -39.48 2.21 -17.86
CA LEU A 197 -40.16 0.91 -17.93
C LEU A 197 -39.28 -0.18 -18.54
N ASN A 198 -38.31 0.23 -19.36
CA ASN A 198 -37.30 -0.69 -19.86
C ASN A 198 -36.24 -0.84 -18.77
N PRO A 199 -36.05 -2.06 -18.22
CA PRO A 199 -34.98 -2.32 -17.27
C PRO A 199 -33.68 -1.88 -17.90
N ILE A 200 -32.81 -1.23 -17.11
CA ILE A 200 -31.50 -0.76 -17.56
C ILE A 200 -30.70 -1.98 -18.01
N LYS A 201 -30.77 -2.32 -19.30
CA LYS A 201 -30.16 -3.56 -19.83
C LYS A 201 -28.65 -3.51 -19.76
N ASP A 202 -28.09 -2.29 -19.88
CA ASP A 202 -26.68 -1.99 -19.71
C ASP A 202 -26.56 -0.65 -18.96
N ILE A 203 -25.99 -0.63 -17.75
CA ILE A 203 -25.41 0.63 -17.24
C ILE A 203 -24.09 0.78 -17.98
N GLU A 204 -24.04 1.74 -18.91
CA GLU A 204 -22.77 2.25 -19.43
C GLU A 204 -22.06 3.00 -18.31
N LEU A 205 -21.27 2.25 -17.54
CA LEU A 205 -20.37 2.81 -16.54
C LEU A 205 -19.31 3.61 -17.31
N TYR A 206 -19.45 4.94 -17.34
CA TYR A 206 -18.44 5.83 -17.91
C TYR A 206 -17.05 5.44 -17.38
N GLY A 207 -16.16 5.02 -18.28
CA GLY A 207 -14.78 4.63 -17.95
C GLY A 207 -14.57 3.17 -17.48
N ALA A 208 -15.61 2.34 -17.42
CA ALA A 208 -15.45 0.90 -17.19
C ALA A 208 -15.86 0.11 -18.44
N GLU A 209 -14.93 -0.62 -19.04
CA GLU A 209 -15.22 -1.54 -20.16
C GLU A 209 -16.16 -2.71 -19.79
N ARG A 210 -16.62 -2.77 -18.52
CA ARG A 210 -17.57 -3.78 -18.05
C ARG A 210 -18.98 -3.21 -18.08
N LYS A 211 -19.78 -3.67 -19.04
CA LYS A 211 -21.23 -3.56 -18.99
C LYS A 211 -21.75 -4.38 -17.81
N LEU A 212 -22.44 -3.73 -16.88
CA LEU A 212 -23.14 -4.43 -15.81
C LEU A 212 -24.46 -4.95 -16.40
N LYS A 213 -24.52 -6.26 -16.68
CA LYS A 213 -25.77 -6.92 -17.08
C LYS A 213 -26.68 -7.03 -15.88
N LEU A 214 -27.63 -6.11 -15.77
CA LEU A 214 -28.66 -6.15 -14.75
C LEU A 214 -29.83 -7.00 -15.25
N GLN A 215 -30.34 -7.88 -14.39
CA GLN A 215 -31.53 -8.65 -14.77
C GLN A 215 -32.73 -7.69 -14.89
N PRO A 216 -33.62 -7.95 -15.85
CA PRO A 216 -34.81 -7.14 -16.05
C PRO A 216 -35.80 -7.34 -14.89
N HIS A 217 -35.62 -6.59 -13.80
CA HIS A 217 -36.57 -6.57 -12.70
C HIS A 217 -37.50 -5.36 -12.80
N LYS A 218 -38.76 -5.57 -12.42
CA LYS A 218 -39.72 -4.48 -12.22
C LYS A 218 -39.25 -3.68 -11.01
N TRP A 219 -39.02 -2.38 -11.17
CA TRP A 219 -38.75 -1.51 -10.04
C TRP A 219 -39.90 -1.60 -9.04
N ALA A 220 -39.59 -1.81 -7.77
CA ALA A 220 -40.61 -1.94 -6.72
C ALA A 220 -41.41 -0.65 -6.48
N TYR A 221 -41.01 0.47 -7.09
CA TYR A 221 -41.65 1.79 -7.02
C TYR A 221 -42.53 2.14 -8.23
N CYS A 222 -42.76 1.16 -9.13
CA CYS A 222 -43.74 1.27 -10.21
C CYS A 222 -45.07 0.62 -9.79
N SER A 223 -46.15 1.38 -9.85
CA SER A 223 -47.52 0.88 -9.70
C SER A 223 -48.19 0.68 -11.05
N SER A 224 -49.42 0.15 -11.07
CA SER A 224 -50.27 0.17 -12.29
C SER A 224 -50.46 1.57 -12.86
N ASN A 225 -50.30 2.60 -12.02
CA ASN A 225 -50.49 4.01 -12.37
C ASN A 225 -49.16 4.70 -12.73
N GLY A 226 -48.10 3.94 -12.99
CA GLY A 226 -46.78 4.45 -13.40
C GLY A 226 -45.72 4.37 -12.30
N CYS A 227 -44.51 4.79 -12.69
CA CYS A 227 -43.32 4.85 -11.84
C CYS A 227 -43.10 6.28 -11.34
N TYR A 228 -42.71 6.42 -10.08
CA TYR A 228 -42.52 7.73 -9.45
C TYR A 228 -41.03 8.01 -9.22
N VAL A 229 -40.65 9.29 -9.23
CA VAL A 229 -39.31 9.74 -8.81
C VAL A 229 -39.38 10.10 -7.32
N PRO A 230 -38.43 9.68 -6.46
CA PRO A 230 -38.38 10.07 -5.06
C PRO A 230 -38.38 11.59 -4.85
N HIS A 231 -38.99 12.06 -3.76
CA HIS A 231 -38.98 13.48 -3.41
C HIS A 231 -37.57 14.00 -3.06
N SER A 232 -36.67 13.14 -2.59
CA SER A 232 -35.27 13.46 -2.34
C SER A 232 -34.48 13.84 -3.59
N CYS A 233 -34.97 13.52 -4.79
CA CYS A 233 -34.42 14.00 -6.05
C CYS A 233 -34.80 15.45 -6.41
N CYS A 234 -35.73 16.06 -5.68
CA CYS A 234 -36.25 17.39 -6.00
C CYS A 234 -35.24 18.49 -5.67
N ILE A 235 -35.15 19.48 -6.57
CA ILE A 235 -34.43 20.73 -6.32
C ILE A 235 -35.26 21.56 -5.33
N PRO A 236 -34.71 22.00 -4.18
CA PRO A 236 -35.46 22.69 -3.13
C PRO A 236 -36.18 23.96 -3.62
N GLU A 237 -35.58 24.69 -4.57
CA GLU A 237 -36.13 25.93 -5.14
C GLU A 237 -37.30 25.68 -6.10
N ALA A 238 -37.52 24.44 -6.54
CA ALA A 238 -38.64 24.08 -7.41
C ALA A 238 -39.92 23.89 -6.58
N ILE A 239 -40.67 24.98 -6.38
CA ILE A 239 -41.95 25.06 -5.63
C ILE A 239 -42.99 23.98 -6.05
N THR A 240 -42.82 23.37 -7.23
CA THR A 240 -43.75 22.40 -7.82
C THR A 240 -43.20 20.99 -8.00
N CYS A 241 -42.03 20.66 -7.41
CA CYS A 241 -41.51 19.31 -7.53
C CYS A 241 -42.41 18.30 -6.80
N SER A 242 -43.30 17.65 -7.55
CA SER A 242 -44.17 16.59 -7.07
C SER A 242 -44.06 15.38 -7.98
N PRO A 243 -43.79 14.18 -7.43
CA PRO A 243 -43.75 12.94 -8.21
C PRO A 243 -45.05 12.69 -9.00
N ARG A 244 -46.19 13.20 -8.51
CA ARG A 244 -47.50 13.06 -9.16
C ARG A 244 -47.71 14.02 -10.34
N ILE A 245 -47.12 15.22 -10.29
CA ILE A 245 -47.24 16.24 -11.35
C ILE A 245 -46.45 15.82 -12.61
N LEU A 246 -45.36 15.08 -12.41
CA LEU A 246 -44.50 14.57 -13.48
C LEU A 246 -45.24 13.56 -14.37
N MET A 247 -45.91 12.56 -13.76
CA MET A 247 -46.64 11.51 -14.49
C MET A 247 -47.68 12.07 -15.45
N ARG A 248 -48.46 13.07 -15.03
CA ARG A 248 -49.50 13.69 -15.85
C ARG A 248 -48.93 14.50 -17.02
N ASN A 249 -47.85 15.24 -16.79
CA ASN A 249 -47.23 16.06 -17.83
C ASN A 249 -46.40 15.25 -18.84
N LEU A 250 -45.71 14.17 -18.41
CA LEU A 250 -44.95 13.30 -19.32
C LEU A 250 -45.85 12.51 -20.28
N THR A 251 -47.06 12.15 -19.85
CA THR A 251 -48.04 11.46 -20.71
C THR A 251 -48.70 12.40 -21.72
N GLU A 252 -48.81 13.70 -21.43
CA GLU A 252 -49.52 14.66 -22.28
C GLU A 252 -48.58 15.43 -23.24
N ASN A 253 -47.32 15.68 -22.89
CA ASN A 253 -46.33 16.32 -23.76
C ASN A 253 -44.89 15.89 -23.41
N VAL A 254 -44.33 14.96 -24.17
CA VAL A 254 -43.01 14.35 -23.89
C VAL A 254 -41.88 15.39 -23.84
N GLU A 255 -41.84 16.34 -24.78
CA GLU A 255 -40.76 17.32 -24.91
C GLU A 255 -40.83 18.43 -23.84
N ALA A 256 -42.04 18.92 -23.55
CA ALA A 256 -42.28 19.84 -22.44
C ALA A 256 -42.01 19.16 -21.08
N GLY A 257 -42.29 17.86 -20.99
CA GLY A 257 -42.00 17.03 -19.82
C GLY A 257 -40.51 16.91 -19.53
N GLU A 258 -39.66 16.74 -20.56
CA GLU A 258 -38.21 16.62 -20.35
C GLU A 258 -37.57 17.94 -19.91
N ASN A 259 -37.97 19.07 -20.49
CA ASN A 259 -37.46 20.38 -20.09
C ASN A 259 -37.90 20.76 -18.67
N ARG A 260 -39.15 20.47 -18.29
CA ARG A 260 -39.62 20.66 -16.91
C ARG A 260 -38.92 19.71 -15.93
N ALA A 261 -38.70 18.45 -16.30
CA ALA A 261 -38.02 17.50 -15.42
C ALA A 261 -36.59 17.94 -15.07
N LYS A 262 -35.87 18.58 -16.01
CA LYS A 262 -34.55 19.19 -15.73
C LYS A 262 -34.60 20.37 -14.75
N GLN A 263 -35.74 21.06 -14.64
CA GLN A 263 -35.95 22.16 -13.69
C GLN A 263 -36.41 21.66 -12.31
N TRP A 264 -36.96 20.46 -12.24
CA TRP A 264 -37.53 19.91 -11.00
C TRP A 264 -36.60 18.95 -10.27
N PHE A 265 -35.79 18.18 -11.01
CA PHE A 265 -34.91 17.17 -10.42
C PHE A 265 -33.45 17.50 -10.65
N TYR A 266 -32.61 17.00 -9.73
CA TYR A 266 -31.17 17.08 -9.91
C TYR A 266 -30.74 16.46 -11.25
N PRO A 267 -29.99 17.21 -12.08
CA PRO A 267 -29.62 16.75 -13.42
C PRO A 267 -28.47 15.72 -13.40
N VAL A 268 -27.72 15.66 -12.29
CA VAL A 268 -26.54 14.81 -12.11
C VAL A 268 -26.94 13.46 -11.50
N GLY A 269 -26.35 12.38 -12.00
CA GLY A 269 -26.53 11.03 -11.47
C GLY A 269 -25.77 10.82 -10.17
N CYS A 270 -26.31 10.00 -9.29
CA CYS A 270 -25.66 9.73 -8.01
C CYS A 270 -24.34 8.96 -8.14
N LEU A 271 -24.19 8.14 -9.18
CA LEU A 271 -22.93 7.48 -9.45
C LEU A 271 -21.82 8.50 -9.74
N GLU A 272 -22.11 9.46 -10.62
CA GLU A 272 -21.18 10.53 -10.99
C GLU A 272 -20.89 11.45 -9.80
N ALA A 273 -21.94 12.00 -9.16
CA ALA A 273 -21.81 12.94 -8.05
C ALA A 273 -21.02 12.35 -6.88
N VAL A 274 -21.30 11.09 -6.52
CA VAL A 274 -20.55 10.40 -5.46
C VAL A 274 -19.13 10.10 -5.93
N SER A 275 -18.90 9.65 -7.17
CA SER A 275 -17.55 9.34 -7.65
C SER A 275 -16.61 10.54 -7.76
N GLN A 276 -17.16 11.72 -8.03
CA GLN A 276 -16.39 12.96 -8.06
C GLN A 276 -16.07 13.47 -6.65
N THR A 277 -16.98 13.24 -5.70
CA THR A 277 -16.83 13.70 -4.30
C THR A 277 -16.03 12.73 -3.45
N SER A 278 -16.20 11.43 -3.68
CA SER A 278 -15.40 10.38 -3.05
C SER A 278 -14.09 10.29 -3.82
N PHE A 279 -12.96 10.48 -3.15
CA PHE A 279 -11.65 10.41 -3.78
C PHE A 279 -10.91 9.10 -3.42
N PRO A 280 -11.30 7.92 -3.94
CA PRO A 280 -10.48 6.70 -3.81
C PRO A 280 -9.03 6.92 -4.27
N ALA A 281 -8.80 7.81 -5.23
CA ALA A 281 -7.48 8.19 -5.68
C ALA A 281 -6.63 8.86 -4.58
N ILE A 282 -7.23 9.66 -3.69
CA ILE A 282 -6.52 10.27 -2.56
C ILE A 282 -6.02 9.18 -1.62
N MET A 283 -6.80 8.12 -1.37
CA MET A 283 -6.34 7.00 -0.54
C MET A 283 -5.11 6.30 -1.14
N THR A 284 -5.12 6.03 -2.45
CA THR A 284 -3.97 5.43 -3.11
C THR A 284 -2.76 6.37 -3.09
N ALA A 285 -2.97 7.66 -3.39
CA ALA A 285 -1.90 8.65 -3.43
C ALA A 285 -1.24 8.84 -2.04
N SER A 286 -2.03 8.93 -0.98
CA SER A 286 -1.51 9.07 0.38
C SER A 286 -0.72 7.82 0.82
N SER A 287 -1.22 6.61 0.52
CA SER A 287 -0.47 5.38 0.83
C SER A 287 0.85 5.29 0.06
N ILE A 288 0.91 5.79 -1.19
CA ILE A 288 2.18 5.89 -1.95
C ILE A 288 3.16 6.88 -1.29
N VAL A 289 2.68 8.05 -0.84
CA VAL A 289 3.53 9.00 -0.11
C VAL A 289 4.04 8.39 1.20
N ASN A 290 3.16 7.73 1.96
CA ASN A 290 3.50 7.09 3.23
C ASN A 290 4.56 5.99 3.06
N ILE A 291 4.49 5.16 2.02
CA ILE A 291 5.53 4.14 1.79
C ILE A 291 6.88 4.76 1.42
N CYS A 292 6.90 5.85 0.64
CA CYS A 292 8.15 6.56 0.32
C CYS A 292 8.81 7.12 1.59
N LEU A 293 8.02 7.74 2.46
CA LEU A 293 8.50 8.26 3.75
C LEU A 293 9.00 7.11 4.65
N GLN A 294 8.28 5.99 4.70
CA GLN A 294 8.65 4.83 5.50
C GLN A 294 9.95 4.17 5.03
N ILE A 295 10.19 4.09 3.71
CA ILE A 295 11.46 3.60 3.16
C ILE A 295 12.63 4.50 3.61
N ILE A 296 12.46 5.82 3.53
CA ILE A 296 13.47 6.78 3.99
C ILE A 296 13.74 6.59 5.49
N ALA A 297 12.68 6.48 6.30
CA ALA A 297 12.80 6.26 7.73
C ALA A 297 13.52 4.94 8.04
N LEU A 298 13.18 3.86 7.33
CA LEU A 298 13.81 2.56 7.50
C LEU A 298 15.30 2.58 7.15
N ILE A 299 15.71 3.33 6.12
CA ILE A 299 17.14 3.49 5.77
C ILE A 299 17.90 4.14 6.93
N TYR A 300 17.40 5.26 7.47
CA TYR A 300 18.06 5.92 8.61
C TYR A 300 18.08 5.04 9.85
N SER A 301 16.96 4.38 10.14
CA SER A 301 16.82 3.44 11.25
C SER A 301 17.78 2.28 11.16
N GLN A 302 17.98 1.73 9.96
CA GLN A 302 18.87 0.61 9.72
C GLN A 302 20.35 1.01 9.85
N VAL A 303 20.74 2.20 9.38
CA VAL A 303 22.10 2.73 9.59
C VAL A 303 22.35 2.99 11.08
N ALA A 304 21.41 3.62 11.78
CA ALA A 304 21.50 3.85 13.22
C ALA A 304 21.59 2.52 13.99
N ALA A 305 20.66 1.60 13.74
CA ALA A 305 20.59 0.29 14.40
C ALA A 305 21.87 -0.52 14.23
N THR A 306 22.39 -0.63 13.01
CA THR A 306 23.62 -1.40 12.74
C THR A 306 24.85 -0.76 13.38
N SER A 307 24.90 0.58 13.43
CA SER A 307 26.00 1.31 14.07
C SER A 307 26.06 1.09 15.59
N TYR A 308 24.92 1.14 16.28
CA TYR A 308 24.84 0.88 17.73
C TYR A 308 25.00 -0.60 18.05
N PHE A 309 24.50 -1.49 17.19
CA PHE A 309 24.76 -2.91 17.31
C PHE A 309 26.26 -3.23 17.30
N MET A 310 27.02 -2.60 16.39
CA MET A 310 28.47 -2.81 16.32
C MET A 310 29.18 -2.27 17.56
N LEU A 311 28.74 -1.13 18.09
CA LEU A 311 29.27 -0.53 19.32
C LEU A 311 29.15 -1.50 20.51
N GLU A 312 27.96 -2.05 20.74
CA GLU A 312 27.70 -2.98 21.84
C GLU A 312 28.45 -4.30 21.66
N ILE A 313 28.40 -4.90 20.47
CA ILE A 313 29.01 -6.22 20.23
C ILE A 313 30.54 -6.15 20.22
N CYS A 314 31.13 -5.02 19.83
CA CYS A 314 32.58 -4.86 19.90
C CYS A 314 33.06 -4.36 21.27
N GLU A 315 32.15 -4.09 22.21
CA GLU A 315 32.47 -3.51 23.52
C GLU A 315 33.34 -2.25 23.39
N ALA A 316 33.05 -1.44 22.37
CA ALA A 316 33.86 -0.28 22.02
C ALA A 316 33.37 0.99 22.71
N GLU A 317 34.27 1.94 22.94
CA GLU A 317 33.91 3.26 23.45
C GLU A 317 33.05 4.05 22.45
N GLU A 318 32.20 4.94 22.94
CA GLU A 318 31.21 5.67 22.12
C GLU A 318 31.83 6.54 21.02
N GLU A 319 33.08 6.97 21.18
CA GLU A 319 33.80 7.76 20.17
C GLU A 319 34.50 6.87 19.12
N THR A 320 34.56 5.56 19.33
CA THR A 320 35.22 4.62 18.41
C THR A 320 34.48 4.55 17.08
N ALA A 321 35.15 4.91 15.99
CA ALA A 321 34.55 4.80 14.66
C ALA A 321 34.37 3.31 14.27
N LEU A 322 33.14 2.92 13.93
CA LEU A 322 32.78 1.56 13.56
C LEU A 322 32.00 1.52 12.25
N PRO A 323 31.98 0.39 11.54
CA PRO A 323 31.19 0.25 10.32
C PRO A 323 29.68 0.16 10.61
N ALA A 324 28.87 0.70 9.71
CA ALA A 324 27.42 0.51 9.64
C ALA A 324 26.97 0.24 8.20
N TRP A 325 25.76 -0.30 8.04
CA TRP A 325 25.27 -0.75 6.73
C TRP A 325 23.76 -0.66 6.59
N ILE A 326 23.31 -0.52 5.34
CA ILE A 326 21.90 -0.49 4.98
C ILE A 326 21.34 -1.91 4.75
N ILE A 327 22.08 -2.82 4.11
CA ILE A 327 21.58 -4.15 3.77
C ILE A 327 22.49 -5.21 4.41
N PRO A 328 21.93 -6.25 5.08
CA PRO A 328 22.74 -7.34 5.63
C PRO A 328 23.47 -8.11 4.52
N TYR A 329 24.72 -8.48 4.80
CA TYR A 329 25.67 -8.99 3.81
C TYR A 329 25.43 -10.43 3.39
N GLY A 330 25.75 -10.72 2.13
CA GLY A 330 26.12 -12.07 1.69
C GLY A 330 27.56 -12.40 2.08
N PHE A 331 28.53 -11.53 1.79
CA PHE A 331 29.95 -11.68 2.17
C PHE A 331 30.67 -10.31 2.15
N PRO A 332 31.61 -10.00 3.07
CA PRO A 332 32.01 -10.78 4.25
C PRO A 332 30.84 -11.00 5.22
N LEU A 333 30.87 -12.08 6.01
CA LEU A 333 29.80 -12.34 6.97
C LEU A 333 29.85 -11.31 8.10
N ARG A 334 28.70 -11.08 8.73
CA ARG A 334 28.59 -10.20 9.90
C ARG A 334 29.60 -10.58 11.00
N SER A 335 29.79 -11.87 11.23
CA SER A 335 30.76 -12.42 12.18
C SER A 335 32.20 -12.03 11.84
N ASP A 336 32.55 -12.01 10.55
CA ASP A 336 33.90 -11.71 10.09
C ASP A 336 34.22 -10.23 10.35
N ILE A 337 33.28 -9.35 10.04
CA ILE A 337 33.40 -7.90 10.31
C ILE A 337 33.55 -7.66 11.82
N ILE A 338 32.73 -8.32 12.64
CA ILE A 338 32.81 -8.21 14.11
C ILE A 338 34.18 -8.69 14.62
N ALA A 339 34.66 -9.85 14.14
CA ALA A 339 35.95 -10.41 14.57
C ALA A 339 37.11 -9.47 14.23
N ILE A 340 37.11 -8.90 13.02
CA ILE A 340 38.13 -7.93 12.58
C ILE A 340 38.06 -6.66 13.45
N CYS A 341 36.86 -6.10 13.67
CA CYS A 341 36.68 -4.92 14.51
C CYS A 341 37.19 -5.15 15.94
N ARG A 342 36.80 -6.26 16.58
CA ARG A 342 37.25 -6.61 17.94
C ARG A 342 38.77 -6.77 18.01
N LYS A 343 39.38 -7.41 17.03
CA LYS A 343 40.84 -7.58 16.97
C LYS A 343 41.53 -6.21 16.94
N ARG A 344 41.12 -5.33 16.02
CA ARG A 344 41.71 -3.99 15.88
C ARG A 344 41.56 -3.12 17.12
N ILE A 345 40.40 -3.18 17.79
CA ILE A 345 40.18 -2.48 19.06
C ILE A 345 41.16 -2.97 20.13
N LYS A 346 41.36 -4.30 20.24
CA LYS A 346 42.35 -4.87 21.19
C LYS A 346 43.78 -4.47 20.85
N ASP A 347 44.09 -4.34 19.56
CA ASP A 347 45.41 -3.92 19.08
C ASP A 347 45.65 -2.41 19.25
N GLY A 348 44.66 -1.65 19.74
CA GLY A 348 44.74 -0.19 19.91
C GLY A 348 44.68 0.60 18.60
N ASP A 349 44.31 -0.07 17.50
CA ASP A 349 44.30 0.53 16.16
C ASP A 349 43.04 1.38 15.96
N VAL A 350 43.23 2.70 15.86
CA VAL A 350 42.14 3.65 15.69
C VAL A 350 41.62 3.58 14.26
N TYR A 351 40.36 3.19 14.10
CA TYR A 351 39.70 3.00 12.82
C TYR A 351 39.77 4.26 11.92
N THR A 352 40.61 4.27 10.89
CA THR A 352 40.68 5.35 9.89
C THR A 352 39.71 5.15 8.71
N GLY A 353 39.08 3.97 8.58
CA GLY A 353 37.95 3.69 7.68
C GLY A 353 38.24 3.59 6.18
N THR A 354 39.35 4.12 5.70
CA THR A 354 39.81 3.92 4.32
C THR A 354 40.57 2.59 4.14
N GLU A 355 41.00 1.96 5.23
CA GLU A 355 41.94 0.83 5.21
C GLU A 355 41.34 -0.53 5.58
N PHE A 356 40.03 -0.63 5.82
CA PHE A 356 39.40 -1.88 6.27
C PHE A 356 39.67 -3.08 5.34
N PHE A 357 39.93 -2.82 4.06
CA PHE A 357 40.35 -3.84 3.07
C PHE A 357 41.58 -3.46 2.25
N LYS A 358 42.28 -2.36 2.60
CA LYS A 358 43.30 -1.79 1.71
C LYS A 358 44.71 -2.34 1.92
N GLY A 359 44.93 -3.27 2.86
CA GLY A 359 46.27 -3.79 3.14
C GLY A 359 46.36 -5.19 3.74
N GLU A 360 45.32 -5.71 4.40
CA GLU A 360 45.37 -7.08 4.92
C GLU A 360 44.94 -8.07 3.83
N ASN A 361 45.85 -8.98 3.45
CA ASN A 361 45.51 -10.24 2.77
C ASN A 361 44.68 -11.09 3.75
N VAL A 362 43.45 -10.66 4.07
CA VAL A 362 42.52 -11.51 4.81
C VAL A 362 42.12 -12.60 3.84
N ILE A 363 42.74 -13.78 4.00
CA ILE A 363 42.39 -14.98 3.25
C ILE A 363 41.02 -15.40 3.75
N PHE A 364 40.02 -14.83 3.11
CA PHE A 364 38.64 -15.21 3.29
C PHE A 364 38.45 -16.61 2.70
N HIS A 365 38.28 -17.62 3.55
CA HIS A 365 37.85 -18.94 3.11
C HIS A 365 36.52 -18.78 2.37
N LYS A 366 36.53 -18.95 1.05
CA LYS A 366 35.32 -18.97 0.22
C LYS A 366 34.36 -20.00 0.84
N PRO A 367 33.17 -19.60 1.32
CA PRO A 367 32.18 -20.59 1.70
C PRO A 367 31.74 -21.32 0.43
N GLN A 368 32.12 -22.59 0.29
CA GLN A 368 31.79 -23.46 -0.86
C GLN A 368 30.27 -23.62 -1.09
N GLN A 369 29.41 -23.14 -0.19
CA GLN A 369 27.95 -23.27 -0.27
C GLN A 369 27.20 -22.13 -1.01
N LYS A 370 27.83 -21.01 -1.40
CA LYS A 370 27.09 -19.82 -1.87
C LYS A 370 26.59 -19.83 -3.32
N ALA A 371 27.17 -20.66 -4.19
CA ALA A 371 26.72 -20.72 -5.59
C ALA A 371 25.26 -21.20 -5.69
N GLY A 372 24.83 -22.14 -4.84
CA GLY A 372 23.47 -22.68 -4.87
C GLY A 372 22.39 -21.69 -4.42
N MET A 373 22.68 -20.83 -3.43
CA MET A 373 21.67 -19.92 -2.86
C MET A 373 21.37 -18.74 -3.77
N ILE A 374 22.39 -18.19 -4.43
CA ILE A 374 22.21 -17.09 -5.41
C ILE A 374 21.44 -17.58 -6.64
N VAL A 375 21.70 -18.81 -7.08
CA VAL A 375 20.94 -19.45 -8.17
C VAL A 375 19.46 -19.63 -7.77
N ARG A 376 19.19 -20.12 -6.55
CA ARG A 376 17.81 -20.28 -6.05
C ARG A 376 17.06 -18.95 -5.88
N LEU A 377 17.74 -17.89 -5.43
CA LEU A 377 17.14 -16.54 -5.32
C LEU A 377 16.85 -15.94 -6.70
N LYS A 378 17.75 -16.12 -7.68
CA LYS A 378 17.49 -15.72 -9.06
C LYS A 378 16.31 -16.50 -9.66
N GLU A 379 16.22 -17.80 -9.43
CA GLU A 379 15.07 -18.61 -9.86
C GLU A 379 13.75 -18.16 -9.21
N MET A 380 13.75 -17.85 -7.91
CA MET A 380 12.55 -17.33 -7.23
C MET A 380 12.13 -15.98 -7.78
N ALA A 381 13.06 -15.04 -7.99
CA ALA A 381 12.77 -13.74 -8.57
C ALA A 381 12.24 -13.86 -10.01
N LEU A 382 12.80 -14.79 -10.80
CA LEU A 382 12.32 -15.06 -12.16
C LEU A 382 10.89 -15.63 -12.15
N LYS A 383 10.62 -16.63 -11.28
CA LYS A 383 9.29 -17.22 -11.11
C LYS A 383 8.25 -16.20 -10.64
N MET A 384 8.63 -15.30 -9.75
CA MET A 384 7.76 -14.23 -9.24
C MET A 384 7.46 -13.19 -10.33
N LYS A 385 8.47 -12.80 -11.12
CA LYS A 385 8.30 -11.94 -12.31
C LYS A 385 7.38 -12.60 -13.35
N GLU A 386 7.56 -13.89 -13.62
CA GLU A 386 6.69 -14.64 -14.54
C GLU A 386 5.26 -14.76 -14.02
N GLY A 387 5.08 -14.99 -12.71
CA GLY A 387 3.76 -15.01 -12.06
C GLY A 387 3.03 -13.67 -12.19
N LEU A 388 3.73 -12.56 -11.94
CA LEU A 388 3.21 -11.22 -12.14
C LEU A 388 2.86 -10.96 -13.61
N LEU A 389 3.76 -11.30 -14.54
CA LEU A 389 3.51 -11.15 -15.99
C LEU A 389 2.33 -12.00 -16.48
N LYS A 390 2.13 -13.21 -15.95
CA LYS A 390 0.95 -14.04 -16.22
C LYS A 390 -0.33 -13.42 -15.67
N LEU A 391 -0.28 -12.82 -14.48
CA LEU A 391 -1.40 -12.07 -13.88
C LEU A 391 -1.78 -10.83 -14.71
N PHE A 392 -0.78 -10.13 -15.25
CA PHE A 392 -1.00 -9.00 -16.16
C PHE A 392 -1.53 -9.48 -17.53
N ARG A 393 -0.93 -10.50 -18.14
CA ARG A 393 -1.37 -11.04 -19.44
C ARG A 393 -2.75 -11.69 -19.38
N SER A 394 -3.11 -12.39 -18.31
CA SER A 394 -4.44 -13.00 -18.18
C SER A 394 -5.55 -11.97 -18.05
N LYS A 395 -5.23 -10.75 -17.59
CA LYS A 395 -6.15 -9.60 -17.59
C LYS A 395 -6.18 -8.85 -18.92
N VAL A 396 -5.09 -8.86 -19.69
CA VAL A 396 -4.97 -8.14 -20.97
C VAL A 396 -5.46 -8.97 -22.16
N PHE A 397 -5.27 -10.29 -22.16
CA PHE A 397 -5.62 -11.18 -23.29
C PHE A 397 -6.98 -11.88 -23.17
N ARG A 398 -7.76 -11.64 -22.11
CA ARG A 398 -9.17 -12.07 -22.04
C ARG A 398 -10.13 -11.09 -22.73
N LYS A 399 -9.60 -10.26 -23.64
CA LYS A 399 -10.25 -9.13 -24.32
C LYS A 399 -10.17 -9.19 -25.86
N SER A 400 -9.95 -10.36 -26.44
CA SER A 400 -10.23 -10.60 -27.87
C SER A 400 -11.36 -11.60 -28.00
#